data_AF-A0A0R2CQQ8-F1
#
_entry.id   AF-A0A0R2CQQ8-F1
#
_cell.length_a   1.000
_cell.length_b   1.000
_cell.length_c   1.000
_cell.angle_alpha   90.00
_cell.angle_beta   90.00
_cell.angle_gamma   90.00
#
_symmetry.space_group_name_H-M   'P 1'
#
loop_
_entity.id
_entity.type
_entity.pdbx_description
1 polymer ?
#
loop_
_entity_poly.entity_id
_entity_poly.type
_entity_poly.pdbx_seq_one_letter_code
_entity_poly.pdbx_strand_id
1 'polypeptide(L)' 'MKQMPVFQLQLFLEQAIDHNLMVQVDFNSGGESVIGNVNQLNDNCYLITTQNQRFTRIAKLSNIKAVQRI' A
#
# COMPACT_ATOMS: atom_id res chain seq x y z
N MET A 1 -8.04 -4.29 -12.51
CA MET A 1 -7.54 -5.39 -11.64
C MET A 1 -8.63 -5.93 -10.73
N LYS A 2 -8.57 -7.23 -10.41
CA LYS A 2 -9.44 -7.93 -9.43
C LYS A 2 -8.93 -7.65 -8.01
N GLN A 3 -9.83 -7.65 -7.02
CA GLN A 3 -9.47 -7.49 -5.59
C GLN A 3 -8.48 -8.60 -5.18
N MET A 4 -7.35 -8.19 -4.61
CA MET A 4 -6.39 -9.11 -4.01
C MET A 4 -6.96 -9.66 -2.69
N PRO A 5 -6.85 -10.97 -2.42
CA PRO A 5 -7.21 -11.55 -1.13
C PRO A 5 -6.53 -10.84 0.04
N VAL A 6 -7.26 -10.67 1.15
CA VAL A 6 -6.77 -9.92 2.32
C VAL A 6 -5.44 -10.45 2.85
N PHE A 7 -5.29 -11.78 2.91
CA PHE A 7 -4.05 -12.41 3.39
C PHE A 7 -2.85 -12.09 2.48
N GLN A 8 -3.06 -11.95 1.16
CA GLN A 8 -2.01 -11.56 0.23
C GLN A 8 -1.64 -10.08 0.39
N LEU A 9 -2.64 -9.22 0.58
CA LEU A 9 -2.39 -7.81 0.88
C LEU A 9 -1.53 -7.65 2.13
N GLN A 10 -1.87 -8.34 3.22
CA GLN A 10 -1.10 -8.31 4.46
C GLN A 10 0.34 -8.77 4.23
N LEU A 11 0.51 -9.96 3.62
CA LEU A 11 1.83 -10.52 3.34
C LEU A 11 2.70 -9.56 2.50
N PHE A 12 2.15 -8.97 1.43
CA PHE A 12 2.92 -8.06 0.58
C PHE A 12 3.21 -6.72 1.26
N LEU A 13 2.30 -6.19 2.07
CA LEU A 13 2.54 -4.96 2.83
C LEU A 13 3.61 -5.18 3.90
N GLU A 14 3.58 -6.30 4.62
CA GLU A 14 4.62 -6.70 5.57
C GLU A 14 5.98 -6.82 4.89
N GLN A 15 6.06 -7.57 3.78
CA GLN A 15 7.30 -7.68 3.00
C GLN A 15 7.79 -6.32 2.48
N ALA A 16 6.88 -5.44 2.06
CA ALA A 16 7.24 -4.11 1.59
C ALA A 16 7.82 -3.24 2.71
N ILE A 17 7.30 -3.37 3.94
CA ILE A 17 7.81 -2.67 5.11
C ILE A 17 9.19 -3.23 5.50
N ASP A 18 9.29 -4.56 5.69
CA ASP A 18 10.49 -5.23 6.19
C ASP A 18 11.70 -5.05 5.27
N HIS A 19 11.47 -5.04 3.96
CA HIS A 19 12.51 -4.89 2.95
C HIS A 19 12.60 -3.47 2.38
N ASN A 20 11.85 -2.51 2.94
CA ASN A 20 11.76 -1.13 2.48
C ASN A 20 11.53 -1.03 0.95
N LEU A 21 10.62 -1.86 0.43
CA LEU A 21 10.32 -1.94 -0.99
C LEU A 21 9.45 -0.78 -1.43
N MET A 22 9.72 -0.33 -2.65
CA MET A 22 8.79 0.54 -3.36
C MET A 22 7.70 -0.29 -3.99
N VAL A 23 6.45 0.09 -3.72
CA VAL A 23 5.28 -0.60 -4.24
C VAL A 23 4.30 0.37 -4.85
N GLN A 24 3.58 -0.10 -5.85
CA GLN A 24 2.35 0.51 -6.32
C GLN A 24 1.18 -0.03 -5.52
N VAL A 25 0.38 0.88 -4.95
CA VAL A 25 -0.82 0.57 -4.17
C VAL A 25 -2.05 1.08 -4.92
N ASP A 26 -2.95 0.16 -5.24
CA ASP A 26 -4.24 0.46 -5.86
C ASP A 26 -5.34 0.49 -4.79
N PHE A 27 -6.34 1.36 -4.97
CA PHE A 27 -7.41 1.56 -3.99
C PHE A 27 -8.79 1.18 -4.52
N ASN A 28 -9.68 0.80 -3.61
CA ASN A 28 -11.05 0.37 -3.93
C ASN A 28 -11.97 1.51 -4.37
N SER A 29 -11.70 2.75 -3.96
CA SER A 29 -12.54 3.92 -4.25
C SER A 29 -12.57 4.33 -5.72
N GLY A 30 -11.76 3.70 -6.58
CA GLY A 30 -11.39 4.30 -7.86
C GLY A 30 -10.51 5.54 -7.65
N GLY A 31 -9.62 5.82 -8.59
CA GLY A 31 -8.61 6.87 -8.49
C GLY A 31 -7.22 6.36 -8.84
N GLU A 32 -6.25 7.26 -8.85
CA GLU A 32 -4.88 6.94 -9.20
C GLU A 32 -4.22 6.04 -8.14
N SER A 33 -3.45 5.09 -8.65
CA SER A 33 -2.53 4.28 -7.86
C SER A 33 -1.44 5.16 -7.25
N VAL A 34 -0.98 4.80 -6.06
CA VAL A 34 0.11 5.52 -5.41
C VAL A 34 1.36 4.64 -5.42
N ILE A 35 2.46 5.18 -5.94
CA ILE A 35 3.78 4.56 -5.90
C ILE A 35 4.55 5.14 -4.72
N GLY A 36 5.01 4.28 -3.81
CA GLY A 36 5.79 4.74 -2.66
C GLY A 36 6.25 3.63 -1.73
N ASN A 37 6.96 4.04 -0.69
CA ASN A 37 7.31 3.18 0.43
C ASN A 37 6.13 3.11 1.39
N VAL A 38 5.92 1.94 1.96
CA VAL A 38 4.82 1.69 2.91
C VAL A 38 5.39 1.62 4.32
N ASN A 39 4.70 2.25 5.27
CA ASN A 39 4.93 2.11 6.71
C ASN A 39 3.61 1.76 7.39
N GLN A 40 3.66 0.96 8.46
CA GLN A 40 2.48 0.71 9.28
C GLN A 40 2.33 1.79 10.35
N LEU A 41 1.12 2.33 10.49
CA LEU A 41 0.79 3.30 11.54
C LEU A 41 0.13 2.63 12.76
N ASN A 42 -0.76 1.67 12.51
CA ASN A 42 -1.42 0.85 13.51
C ASN A 42 -2.01 -0.42 12.85
N ASP A 43 -2.80 -1.18 13.59
CA ASP A 43 -3.46 -2.38 13.08
C ASP A 43 -4.28 -2.08 11.83
N ASN A 44 -3.87 -2.66 10.70
CA ASN A 44 -4.49 -2.51 9.39
C ASN A 44 -4.51 -1.08 8.82
N CYS A 45 -3.69 -0.15 9.31
CA CYS A 45 -3.54 1.19 8.73
C CYS A 45 -2.11 1.45 8.30
N TYR A 46 -1.98 1.93 7.06
CA TYR A 46 -0.70 2.09 6.37
C TYR A 46 -0.54 3.51 5.87
N LEU A 47 0.67 4.01 5.96
CA LEU A 47 1.14 5.25 5.36
C LEU A 47 1.94 4.92 4.10
N ILE A 48 1.51 5.44 2.95
CA ILE A 48 2.25 5.37 1.70
C ILE A 48 2.92 6.71 1.45
N THR A 49 4.26 6.73 1.41
CA THR A 49 5.06 7.93 1.16
C THR A 49 5.68 7.85 -0.23
N THR A 50 5.32 8.81 -1.08
CA THR A 50 5.91 8.93 -2.44
C THR A 50 7.39 9.32 -2.38
N GLN A 51 8.19 8.95 -3.38
CA GLN A 51 9.65 9.23 -3.42
C GLN A 51 10.00 10.71 -3.15
N ASN A 52 9.15 11.62 -3.59
CA ASN A 52 9.38 13.06 -3.51
C ASN A 52 9.10 13.60 -2.09
N GLN A 53 8.60 12.75 -1.17
CA GLN A 53 8.09 13.07 0.16
C GLN A 53 6.99 14.16 0.20
N ARG A 54 6.54 14.64 -0.96
CA ARG A 54 5.53 15.69 -1.10
C ARG A 54 4.11 15.20 -0.88
N PHE A 55 3.89 13.89 -1.01
CA PHE A 55 2.58 13.29 -0.88
C PHE A 55 2.65 12.04 -0.01
N THR A 56 1.83 12.05 1.03
CA THR A 56 1.58 10.93 1.92
C THR A 56 0.10 10.57 1.87
N ARG A 57 -0.19 9.27 1.73
CA ARG A 57 -1.57 8.76 1.76
C ARG A 57 -1.71 7.78 2.90
N ILE A 58 -2.71 8.01 3.75
CA ILE A 58 -3.09 7.06 4.79
C ILE A 58 -4.21 6.18 4.24
N ALA A 59 -4.07 4.87 4.40
CA ALA A 59 -5.03 3.90 3.92
C ALA A 59 -5.24 2.76 4.91
N LYS A 60 -6.50 2.42 5.14
CA LYS A 60 -6.87 1.16 5.81
C LYS A 60 -6.72 0.00 4.84
N LEU A 61 -6.38 -1.19 5.35
CA LEU A 61 -6.27 -2.42 4.57
C LEU A 61 -7.52 -2.70 3.72
N SER A 62 -8.72 -2.46 4.27
CA SER A 62 -10.00 -2.62 3.58
C SER A 62 -10.16 -1.73 2.35
N ASN A 63 -9.40 -0.63 2.29
CA ASN A 63 -9.46 0.33 1.19
C ASN A 63 -8.41 0.01 0.11
N ILE A 64 -7.49 -0.91 0.39
CA ILE A 64 -6.45 -1.35 -0.54
C ILE A 64 -7.02 -2.49 -1.40
N LYS A 65 -6.88 -2.31 -2.71
CA LYS A 65 -7.36 -3.24 -3.71
C LYS A 65 -6.28 -4.23 -4.12
N ALA A 66 -5.07 -3.73 -4.33
CA ALA A 66 -3.91 -4.51 -4.74
C ALA A 66 -2.62 -3.78 -4.35
N VAL A 67 -1.56 -4.56 -4.15
CA VAL A 67 -0.19 -4.08 -3.92
C VAL A 67 0.72 -4.82 -4.88
N GLN A 68 1.60 -4.09 -5.55
CA GLN A 68 2.53 -4.65 -6.54
C GLN A 68 3.91 -4.04 -6.36
N ARG A 69 4.94 -4.89 -6.45
CA ARG A 69 6.32 -4.43 -6.54
C ARG A 69 6.56 -3.82 -7.92
N ILE A 70 7.38 -2.77 -7.94
CA ILE A 70 7.85 -2.08 -9.14
C ILE A 70 9.23 -2.62 -9.53
#